data_AF-A0AAN5IDF2-F1
#
_entry.id   AF-A0AAN5IDF2-F1
#
_cell.length_a   1.000
_cell.length_b   1.000
_cell.length_c   1.000
_cell.angle_alpha   90.00
_cell.angle_beta   90.00
_cell.angle_gamma   90.00
#
_symmetry.space_group_name_H-M   'P 1'
#
loop_
_entity.id
_entity.type
_entity.pdbx_description
1 polymer ?
#
loop_
_entity_poly.entity_id
_entity_poly.type
_entity_poly.pdbx_seq_one_letter_code
_entity_poly.pdbx_strand_id
1 'polypeptide(L)'
;TLPLVTGYWANLPADMQYKFYLWNITNSDEVLFEGALPRLLDHGPYVYDCKESKENLTWSRNGSQVSYRTRRIWMFNSLLSCSTCTEQDRFFVPNVAYAGISSITGVPSFPSTISTLLD
;
A
#
# COMPACT_ATOMS: atom_id res chain seq x y z
N THR A 1 22.73 9.78 -24.59
CA THR A 1 21.33 10.14 -24.27
C THR A 1 20.43 9.00 -24.71
N LEU A 2 19.38 8.67 -23.95
CA LEU A 2 18.48 7.56 -24.28
C LEU A 2 17.58 7.92 -25.49
N PRO A 3 17.18 6.94 -26.33
CA PRO A 3 16.15 7.15 -27.34
C PRO A 3 14.84 7.65 -26.72
N LEU A 4 14.02 8.39 -27.46
CA LEU A 4 12.80 9.04 -26.95
C LEU A 4 11.89 8.09 -26.16
N VAL A 5 11.54 6.95 -26.75
CA VAL A 5 10.64 5.95 -26.13
C VAL A 5 11.27 5.39 -24.85
N THR A 6 12.56 5.07 -24.88
CA THR A 6 13.31 4.60 -23.70
C THR A 6 13.43 5.69 -22.64
N GLY A 7 13.55 6.95 -23.05
CA GLY A 7 13.58 8.12 -22.17
C GLY A 7 12.27 8.30 -21.42
N TYR A 8 11.12 8.20 -22.11
CA TYR A 8 9.80 8.23 -21.48
C TYR A 8 9.51 7.01 -20.63
N TRP A 9 9.96 5.84 -21.03
CA TRP A 9 9.89 4.64 -20.17
C TRP A 9 10.74 4.80 -18.91
N ALA A 10 11.93 5.42 -19.01
CA ALA A 10 12.82 5.63 -17.87
C ALA A 10 12.33 6.75 -16.95
N ASN A 11 11.75 7.82 -17.51
CA ASN A 11 11.20 8.96 -16.79
C ASN A 11 9.87 9.32 -17.43
N LEU A 12 8.78 8.86 -16.81
CA LEU A 12 7.44 9.07 -17.34
C LEU A 12 7.07 10.55 -17.21
N PRO A 13 6.70 11.23 -18.31
CA PRO A 13 6.33 12.65 -18.27
C PRO A 13 4.89 12.87 -17.79
N ALA A 14 4.34 11.95 -16.98
CA ALA A 14 2.97 11.98 -16.48
C ALA A 14 2.97 12.01 -14.96
N ASP A 15 2.03 12.77 -14.39
CA ASP A 15 1.80 12.80 -12.96
C ASP A 15 0.97 11.58 -12.54
N MET A 16 1.54 10.72 -11.70
CA MET A 16 0.84 9.55 -11.19
C MET A 16 0.24 9.86 -9.83
N GLN A 17 -1.06 9.65 -9.69
CA GLN A 17 -1.78 9.87 -8.44
C GLN A 17 -2.30 8.55 -7.92
N TYR A 18 -2.10 8.33 -6.63
CA TYR A 18 -2.58 7.15 -5.92
C TYR A 18 -3.57 7.58 -4.86
N LYS A 19 -4.75 6.98 -4.88
CA LYS A 19 -5.81 7.25 -3.91
C LYS A 19 -5.95 6.04 -3.00
N PHE A 20 -5.64 6.22 -1.72
CA PHE A 20 -5.80 5.19 -0.71
C PHE A 20 -7.09 5.41 0.07
N TYR A 21 -7.81 4.31 0.31
CA TYR A 21 -8.97 4.26 1.17
C TYR A 21 -8.67 3.25 2.27
N LEU A 22 -8.91 3.64 3.51
CA LEU A 22 -8.65 2.83 4.69
C LEU A 22 -9.97 2.53 5.38
N TRP A 23 -10.04 1.39 6.06
CA TRP A 23 -11.16 1.04 6.91
C TRP A 23 -10.72 1.04 8.37
N ASN A 24 -11.27 1.96 9.15
CA ASN A 24 -11.06 2.02 10.59
C ASN A 24 -11.96 1.01 11.29
N ILE A 25 -11.40 0.22 12.21
CA ILE A 25 -12.20 -0.67 13.07
C ILE A 25 -12.70 0.13 14.27
N THR A 26 -14.02 0.30 14.39
CA THR A 26 -14.60 1.12 15.47
C THR A 26 -14.79 0.34 16.79
N ASN A 27 -14.76 -0.99 16.76
CA ASN A 27 -14.96 -1.88 17.91
C ASN A 27 -13.74 -2.81 18.14
N SER A 28 -12.53 -2.24 18.18
CA SER A 28 -11.29 -3.02 18.27
C SER A 28 -11.23 -3.94 19.49
N ASP A 29 -11.74 -3.50 20.63
CA ASP A 29 -11.70 -4.27 21.88
C ASP A 29 -12.66 -5.46 21.84
N GLU A 30 -13.88 -5.28 21.32
CA GLU A 30 -14.85 -6.37 21.11
C GLU A 30 -14.27 -7.44 20.16
N VAL A 31 -13.60 -7.00 19.09
CA VAL A 31 -12.96 -7.91 18.14
C VAL A 31 -11.83 -8.71 18.81
N LEU A 32 -11.01 -8.06 19.63
CA LEU A 32 -9.83 -8.69 20.22
C LEU A 32 -10.17 -9.62 21.39
N PHE A 33 -11.10 -9.21 22.27
CA PHE A 33 -11.36 -9.90 23.53
C PHE A 33 -12.63 -10.75 23.53
N GLU A 34 -13.61 -10.41 22.69
CA GLU A 34 -14.92 -11.07 22.67
C GLU A 34 -15.14 -11.91 21.40
N GLY A 35 -14.24 -11.79 20.42
CA GLY A 35 -14.39 -12.46 19.12
C GLY A 35 -15.53 -11.90 18.28
N ALA A 36 -15.92 -10.64 18.54
CA ALA A 36 -16.97 -9.97 17.77
C ALA A 36 -16.51 -9.69 16.33
N LEU A 37 -17.48 -9.52 15.42
CA LEU A 37 -17.19 -9.10 14.06
C LEU A 37 -16.75 -7.63 14.02
N PRO A 38 -15.76 -7.27 13.19
CA PRO A 38 -15.28 -5.90 13.07
C PRO A 38 -16.33 -5.02 12.39
N ARG A 39 -16.58 -3.85 12.99
CA ARG A 39 -17.36 -2.75 12.40
C ARG A 39 -16.38 -1.81 11.72
N LEU A 40 -16.50 -1.72 10.40
CA LEU A 40 -15.59 -0.95 9.54
C LEU A 40 -16.21 0.40 9.19
N LEU A 41 -15.41 1.46 9.31
CA LEU A 41 -15.74 2.79 8.81
C LEU A 41 -14.72 3.17 7.72
N ASP A 42 -15.20 3.45 6.53
CA ASP A 42 -14.37 3.91 5.41
C ASP A 42 -13.85 5.33 5.64
N HIS A 43 -12.59 5.54 5.28
CA HIS A 43 -11.93 6.84 5.38
C HIS A 43 -11.00 7.07 4.20
N GLY A 44 -11.16 8.22 3.55
CA GLY A 44 -10.37 8.60 2.39
C GLY A 44 -11.14 9.49 1.41
N PRO A 45 -10.53 9.81 0.25
CA PRO A 45 -9.22 9.32 -0.19
C PRO A 45 -8.05 10.03 0.52
N TYR A 46 -6.96 9.30 0.75
CA TYR A 46 -5.62 9.86 0.94
C TYR A 46 -4.90 9.84 -0.40
N VAL A 47 -4.64 11.02 -0.96
CA VAL A 47 -4.03 11.14 -2.29
C VAL A 47 -2.54 11.38 -2.14
N TYR A 48 -1.74 10.59 -2.86
CA TYR A 48 -0.31 10.79 -3.00
C TYR A 48 0.06 10.96 -4.46
N ASP A 49 0.83 12.01 -4.75
CA ASP A 49 1.51 12.15 -6.02
C ASP A 49 2.80 11.33 -5.98
N CYS A 50 2.98 10.47 -6.97
CA CYS A 50 4.12 9.57 -7.07
C CYS A 50 4.96 9.92 -8.30
N LYS A 51 6.25 10.15 -8.07
CA LYS A 51 7.25 10.27 -9.15
C LYS A 51 8.04 8.98 -9.23
N GLU A 52 7.98 8.30 -10.38
CA GLU A 52 8.77 7.11 -10.67
C GLU A 52 9.84 7.41 -11.70
N SER A 53 11.08 6.99 -11.41
CA SER A 53 12.20 7.00 -12.35
C SER A 53 12.91 5.66 -12.35
N LYS A 54 13.48 5.29 -13.50
CA LYS A 54 14.38 4.13 -13.64
C LYS A 54 15.82 4.63 -13.59
N GLU A 55 16.59 4.06 -12.68
CA GLU A 55 17.97 4.45 -12.39
C GLU A 55 18.92 3.29 -12.69
N ASN A 56 20.21 3.60 -12.89
CA ASN A 56 21.27 2.63 -13.15
C ASN A 56 20.98 1.67 -14.32
N LEU A 57 20.52 2.22 -15.45
CA LEU A 57 20.22 1.43 -16.64
C LEU A 57 21.50 0.80 -17.20
N THR A 58 21.50 -0.52 -17.32
CA THR A 58 22.60 -1.29 -17.91
C THR A 58 22.05 -2.23 -18.96
N TRP A 59 22.51 -2.07 -20.20
CA TRP A 59 22.11 -2.89 -21.32
C TRP A 59 22.96 -4.15 -21.39
N SER A 60 22.35 -5.27 -21.79
CA SER A 60 23.08 -6.48 -22.13
C SER A 60 23.96 -6.25 -23.35
N ARG A 61 25.00 -7.09 -23.52
CA ARG A 61 25.96 -6.97 -24.64
C ARG A 61 25.28 -7.03 -26.02
N ASN A 62 24.21 -7.81 -26.14
CA ASN A 62 23.40 -7.94 -27.36
C ASN A 62 22.26 -6.92 -27.45
N GLY A 63 22.13 -6.02 -26.47
CA GLY A 63 21.11 -4.96 -26.44
C GLY A 63 19.66 -5.45 -26.26
N SER A 64 19.43 -6.75 -26.04
CA SER A 64 18.07 -7.31 -25.94
C SER A 64 17.47 -7.22 -24.54
N GLN A 65 18.28 -6.94 -23.51
CA GLN A 65 17.83 -6.84 -22.12
C GLN A 65 18.39 -5.58 -21.47
N VAL A 66 17.64 -5.03 -20.53
CA VAL A 66 18.04 -3.88 -19.72
C VAL A 66 17.78 -4.16 -18.24
N SER A 67 18.81 -4.00 -17.42
CA SER A 67 18.73 -4.06 -15.97
C SER A 67 18.65 -2.64 -15.41
N TYR A 68 17.75 -2.40 -14.46
CA TYR A 68 17.50 -1.08 -13.88
C TYR A 68 16.97 -1.21 -12.45
N ARG A 69 17.04 -0.11 -11.69
CA ARG A 69 16.38 0.04 -10.39
C ARG A 69 15.25 1.05 -10.51
N THR A 70 14.06 0.71 -10.02
CA THR A 70 12.97 1.68 -9.92
C THR A 70 13.12 2.50 -8.65
N ARG A 71 13.08 3.81 -8.77
CA ARG A 71 12.97 4.74 -7.64
C ARG A 71 11.59 5.39 -7.68
N ARG A 72 10.88 5.35 -6.54
CA ARG A 72 9.59 6.00 -6.34
C ARG A 72 9.69 7.01 -5.22
N ILE A 73 9.22 8.22 -5.45
CA ILE A 73 9.03 9.25 -4.43
C ILE A 73 7.55 9.49 -4.28
N TRP A 74 7.06 9.43 -3.05
CA TRP A 74 5.66 9.66 -2.70
C TRP A 74 5.54 10.99 -1.98
N MET A 75 4.59 11.82 -2.39
CA MET A 75 4.32 13.13 -1.79
C MET A 75 2.82 13.21 -1.49
N PHE A 76 2.47 13.48 -0.23
CA PHE A 76 1.08 13.62 0.16
C PHE A 76 0.46 14.86 -0.50
N ASN A 77 -0.71 14.68 -1.11
CA ASN A 77 -1.47 15.74 -1.75
C ASN A 77 -2.72 16.03 -0.92
N SER A 78 -2.60 16.99 0.00
CA SER A 78 -3.69 17.39 0.89
C SER A 78 -4.88 18.03 0.15
N LEU A 79 -4.65 18.64 -1.02
CA LEU A 79 -5.70 19.31 -1.80
C LEU A 79 -6.66 18.32 -2.47
N LEU A 80 -6.16 17.15 -2.87
CA LEU A 80 -6.95 16.10 -3.50
C LEU A 80 -7.40 15.00 -2.53
N SER A 81 -6.88 15.03 -1.31
CA SER A 81 -7.33 14.17 -0.21
C SER A 81 -8.67 14.64 0.35
N CYS A 82 -9.32 13.80 1.17
CA CYS A 82 -10.54 14.20 1.86
C CYS A 82 -10.28 15.42 2.77
N SER A 83 -11.28 16.26 3.00
CA SER A 83 -11.11 17.54 3.69
C SER A 83 -10.58 17.44 5.12
N THR A 84 -10.77 16.28 5.76
CA THR A 84 -10.31 15.98 7.13
C THR A 84 -9.09 15.07 7.15
N CYS A 85 -8.62 14.58 6.00
CA CYS A 85 -7.55 13.58 5.91
C CYS A 85 -6.18 14.21 6.15
N THR A 86 -5.42 13.64 7.07
CA THR A 86 -4.03 14.03 7.37
C THR A 86 -3.12 12.80 7.47
N GLU A 87 -1.82 12.95 7.23
CA GLU A 87 -0.86 11.84 7.43
C GLU A 87 -0.72 11.43 8.91
N GLN A 88 -1.30 12.19 9.84
CA GLN A 88 -1.29 11.94 11.27
C GLN A 88 -2.55 11.20 11.75
N ASP A 89 -3.48 10.88 10.84
CA ASP A 89 -4.70 10.16 11.17
C ASP A 89 -4.39 8.78 11.74
N ARG A 90 -5.16 8.38 12.76
CA ARG A 90 -4.96 7.13 13.48
C ARG A 90 -6.08 6.16 13.14
N PHE A 91 -5.67 4.92 12.89
CA PHE A 91 -6.56 3.83 12.53
C PHE A 91 -6.32 2.64 13.45
N PHE A 92 -7.42 2.02 13.87
CA PHE A 92 -7.37 0.66 14.39
C PHE A 92 -7.45 -0.30 13.21
N VAL A 93 -6.39 -1.05 12.99
CA VAL A 93 -6.23 -2.03 11.89
C VAL A 93 -5.67 -3.35 12.42
N PRO A 94 -5.86 -4.46 11.70
CA PRO A 94 -5.22 -5.71 12.07
C PRO A 94 -3.70 -5.59 12.11
N ASN A 95 -3.06 -6.21 13.10
CA ASN A 95 -1.62 -6.29 13.16
C ASN A 95 -1.10 -7.29 12.10
N VAL A 96 -0.73 -6.76 10.93
CA VAL A 96 -0.26 -7.56 9.79
C VAL A 96 1.04 -8.32 10.08
N ALA A 97 1.92 -7.78 10.93
CA ALA A 97 3.18 -8.44 11.30
C ALA A 97 2.90 -9.68 12.17
N TYR A 98 2.00 -9.55 13.13
CA TYR A 98 1.55 -10.67 13.95
C TYR A 98 0.86 -11.74 13.09
N ALA A 99 -0.08 -11.35 12.23
CA ALA A 99 -0.76 -12.27 11.32
C ALA A 99 0.23 -13.05 10.44
N GLY A 100 1.27 -12.38 9.94
CA GLY A 100 2.36 -13.01 9.19
C GLY A 100 3.09 -14.08 10.00
N ILE A 101 3.53 -13.76 11.22
CA ILE A 101 4.24 -14.72 12.08
C ILE A 101 3.34 -15.89 12.51
N SER A 102 2.08 -15.62 12.86
CA SER A 102 1.09 -16.66 13.18
C SER A 102 0.91 -17.64 12.03
N SER A 103 0.86 -17.15 10.79
CA SER A 103 0.73 -18.00 9.60
C SER A 103 1.93 -18.93 9.39
N ILE A 104 3.15 -18.48 9.74
CA ILE A 104 4.39 -19.28 9.63
C ILE A 104 4.51 -20.30 10.77
N THR A 105 4.15 -19.89 11.99
CA THR A 105 4.33 -20.71 13.20
C THR A 105 3.17 -21.67 13.45
N GLY A 106 2.07 -21.54 12.71
CA GLY A 106 0.85 -22.32 12.92
C GLY A 106 0.10 -21.95 14.20
N VAL A 107 0.48 -20.84 14.85
CA VAL A 107 -0.26 -20.29 15.99
C VAL A 107 -1.54 -19.69 15.44
N PRO A 108 -2.73 -20.08 15.95
CA PRO A 108 -3.98 -19.48 15.49
C PRO A 108 -3.94 -17.97 15.73
N SER A 109 -4.05 -17.21 14.63
CA SER A 109 -3.96 -15.75 14.64
C SER A 109 -5.15 -15.08 15.33
N PHE A 110 -6.25 -15.81 15.51
CA PHE A 110 -7.50 -15.34 16.12
C PHE A 110 -8.21 -16.51 16.83
N PRO A 111 -9.06 -16.24 17.84
CA PRO A 111 -9.98 -17.25 18.35
C PRO A 111 -10.82 -17.82 17.19
N SER A 112 -11.08 -19.12 17.24
CA SER A 112 -11.52 -19.99 16.13
C SER A 112 -12.87 -19.68 15.47
N THR A 113 -13.46 -18.51 15.73
CA THR A 113 -14.75 -18.07 15.22
C THR A 113 -14.68 -17.25 13.93
N ILE A 114 -13.48 -16.85 13.47
CA ILE A 114 -13.30 -16.00 12.26
C ILE A 114 -13.08 -16.84 10.97
N SER A 115 -12.75 -18.14 11.08
CA SER A 115 -12.45 -18.98 9.90
C SER A 115 -13.68 -19.32 9.03
N THR A 116 -14.90 -19.01 9.47
CA THR A 116 -16.16 -19.34 8.75
C THR A 116 -16.58 -18.35 7.68
N LEU A 117 -15.82 -17.28 7.42
CA LEU A 117 -16.20 -16.23 6.44
C LEU A 117 -15.26 -16.13 5.22
N LEU A 118 -14.32 -17.06 5.07
CA LEU A 118 -13.48 -17.17 3.86
C LEU A 118 -13.71 -18.48 3.09
N ASP A 119 -14.76 -19.23 3.44
CA ASP A 119 -15.33 -20.33 2.65
C ASP A 119 -16.71 -19.93 2.10
#